data_AF-A0A5X0KGW9-F1
#
_entry.id   AF-A0A5X0KGW9-F1
#
_cell.length_a   1.000
_cell.length_b   1.000
_cell.length_c   1.000
_cell.angle_alpha   90.00
_cell.angle_beta   90.00
_cell.angle_gamma   90.00
#
_symmetry.space_group_name_H-M   'P 1'
#
loop_
_entity.id
_entity.type
_entity.pdbx_description
1 polymer ?
#
loop_
_entity_poly.entity_id
_entity_poly.type
_entity_poly.pdbx_seq_one_letter_code
_entity_poly.pdbx_strand_id
1 'polypeptide(L)'
;MAALSTEVKAFIVQSLACYETPVKVIELVKAEYGIDVSRQQVSQYTPGNAMAAKLSQKWIDLFNATRKRFQNEIADIPIANKAYRLRVLDRMATNAEKMKNYGMTSQLIEQAAKEMGDAYTNRQKVEHTSPDGSMTTKPTIIQLLPVEPKA
;
A
#
# COMPACT_ATOMS: atom_id res chain seq x y z
N MET A 1 37.24 -9.11 -10.95
CA MET A 1 35.86 -8.69 -11.28
C MET A 1 35.86 -7.18 -11.44
N ALA A 2 35.28 -6.63 -12.50
CA ALA A 2 35.34 -5.19 -12.76
C ALA A 2 34.73 -4.40 -11.59
N ALA A 3 35.38 -3.32 -11.20
CA ALA A 3 34.86 -2.43 -10.17
C ALA A 3 33.64 -1.69 -10.73
N LEU A 4 32.46 -1.91 -10.12
CA LEU A 4 31.26 -1.17 -10.50
C LEU A 4 31.45 0.33 -10.25
N SER A 5 30.95 1.16 -11.17
CA SER A 5 30.91 2.61 -11.00
C SER A 5 30.08 2.99 -9.77
N THR A 6 30.34 4.18 -9.23
CA THR A 6 29.58 4.69 -8.08
C THR A 6 28.08 4.82 -8.37
N GLU A 7 27.71 5.13 -9.61
CA GLU A 7 26.32 5.25 -10.05
C GLU A 7 25.61 3.91 -10.02
N VAL A 8 26.21 2.87 -10.59
CA VAL A 8 25.61 1.52 -10.59
C VAL A 8 25.48 0.97 -9.17
N LYS A 9 26.46 1.25 -8.29
CA LYS A 9 26.36 0.88 -6.87
C LYS A 9 25.21 1.60 -6.18
N ALA A 10 25.04 2.90 -6.42
CA ALA A 10 23.93 3.68 -5.87
C ALA A 10 22.58 3.14 -6.34
N PHE A 11 22.46 2.83 -7.63
CA PHE A 11 21.26 2.24 -8.22
C PHE A 11 20.90 0.89 -7.59
N ILE A 12 21.88 0.00 -7.41
CA ILE A 12 21.68 -1.30 -6.74
C ILE A 12 21.20 -1.10 -5.30
N VAL A 13 21.86 -0.24 -4.53
CA VAL A 13 21.52 0.05 -3.12
C VAL A 13 20.09 0.61 -3.02
N GLN A 14 19.74 1.58 -3.86
CA GLN A 14 18.41 2.20 -3.87
C GLN A 14 17.32 1.20 -4.26
N SER A 15 17.56 0.39 -5.30
CA SER A 15 16.58 -0.62 -5.75
C SER A 15 16.30 -1.65 -4.64
N LEU A 16 17.35 -2.16 -3.99
CA LEU A 16 17.21 -3.09 -2.87
C LEU A 16 16.51 -2.43 -1.66
N ALA A 17 16.77 -1.15 -1.41
CA ALA A 17 16.06 -0.38 -0.39
C ALA A 17 14.56 -0.22 -0.72
N CYS A 18 14.18 -0.21 -2.00
CA CYS A 18 12.78 -0.23 -2.45
C CYS A 18 12.17 -1.64 -2.54
N TYR A 19 12.73 -2.63 -1.84
CA TYR A 19 12.25 -4.03 -1.79
C TYR A 19 12.35 -4.81 -3.10
N GLU A 20 13.12 -4.32 -4.08
CA GLU A 20 13.38 -5.11 -5.28
C GLU A 20 14.17 -6.38 -4.97
N THR A 21 13.85 -7.46 -5.67
CA THR A 21 14.56 -8.73 -5.49
C THR A 21 15.92 -8.69 -6.19
N PRO A 22 16.96 -9.41 -5.69
CA PRO A 22 18.27 -9.42 -6.34
C PRO A 22 18.23 -9.85 -7.81
N VAL A 23 17.32 -10.77 -8.17
CA VAL A 23 17.12 -11.19 -9.57
C VAL A 23 16.62 -10.01 -10.41
N LYS A 24 15.63 -9.28 -9.90
CA LYS A 24 15.08 -8.13 -10.61
C LYS A 24 16.10 -7.01 -10.76
N VAL A 25 16.90 -6.75 -9.73
CA VAL A 25 17.98 -5.74 -9.80
C VAL A 25 19.01 -6.08 -10.87
N ILE A 26 19.35 -7.36 -11.08
CA ILE A 26 20.26 -7.77 -12.16
C ILE A 26 19.67 -7.43 -13.53
N GLU A 27 18.39 -7.74 -13.76
CA GLU A 27 17.70 -7.40 -15.00
C GLU A 27 17.69 -5.88 -15.25
N LEU A 28 17.39 -5.10 -14.21
CA LEU A 28 17.34 -3.64 -14.30
C LEU A 28 18.72 -3.02 -14.56
N VAL A 29 19.78 -3.50 -13.89
CA VAL A 29 21.14 -3.01 -14.14
C VAL A 29 21.59 -3.33 -15.56
N LYS A 30 21.23 -4.52 -16.08
CA LYS A 30 21.51 -4.89 -17.46
C LYS A 30 20.74 -4.01 -18.45
N ALA A 31 19.47 -3.72 -18.19
CA ALA A 31 18.64 -2.88 -19.05
C ALA A 31 19.13 -1.42 -19.09
N GLU A 32 19.46 -0.85 -17.93
CA GLU A 32 19.77 0.59 -17.81
C GLU A 32 21.24 0.91 -18.10
N TYR A 33 22.15 0.03 -17.68
CA TYR A 33 23.60 0.27 -17.77
C TYR A 33 24.32 -0.69 -18.72
N GLY A 34 23.66 -1.73 -19.24
CA GLY A 34 24.29 -2.72 -20.13
C GLY A 34 25.33 -3.61 -19.43
N ILE A 35 25.32 -3.68 -18.10
CA ILE A 35 26.31 -4.39 -17.30
C ILE A 35 25.71 -5.68 -16.74
N ASP A 36 26.38 -6.81 -16.96
CA ASP A 36 26.06 -8.07 -16.30
C ASP A 36 26.67 -8.11 -14.89
N VAL A 37 25.80 -8.20 -13.88
CA VAL A 37 26.17 -8.30 -12.46
C VAL A 37 25.72 -9.63 -11.87
N SER A 38 26.52 -10.21 -10.96
CA SER A 38 26.15 -11.46 -10.31
C SER A 38 25.22 -11.23 -9.10
N ARG A 39 24.39 -12.22 -8.79
CA ARG A 39 23.54 -12.20 -7.58
C ARG A 39 24.34 -12.00 -6.29
N GLN A 40 25.53 -12.58 -6.21
CA GLN A 40 26.43 -12.42 -5.06
C GLN A 40 26.90 -10.97 -4.93
N GLN A 41 27.29 -10.32 -6.03
CA GLN A 41 27.68 -8.91 -6.02
C GLN A 41 26.54 -8.00 -5.58
N VAL A 42 25.32 -8.23 -6.08
CA VAL A 42 24.13 -7.46 -5.68
C VAL A 42 23.83 -7.64 -4.19
N SER A 43 23.94 -8.88 -3.68
CA SER A 43 23.62 -9.23 -2.29
C SER A 43 24.58 -8.62 -1.25
N GLN A 44 25.78 -8.17 -1.65
CA GLN A 44 26.73 -7.47 -0.79
C GLN A 44 26.27 -6.05 -0.41
N TYR A 45 25.32 -5.48 -1.16
CA TYR A 45 24.78 -4.12 -0.93
C TYR A 45 23.54 -4.10 -0.04
N THR A 46 23.13 -5.23 0.53
CA THR A 46 22.00 -5.32 1.47
C THR A 46 22.51 -5.33 2.91
N PRO A 47 22.28 -4.26 3.70
CA PRO A 47 22.65 -4.24 5.11
C PRO A 47 21.99 -5.39 5.88
N GLY A 48 22.74 -6.04 6.78
CA GLY A 48 22.27 -7.19 7.57
C GLY A 48 22.50 -8.56 6.91
N ASN A 49 22.93 -8.62 5.65
CA ASN A 49 23.39 -9.86 5.03
C ASN A 49 24.82 -10.18 5.50
N ALA A 50 25.14 -11.45 5.74
CA ALA A 50 26.50 -11.91 6.06
C ALA A 50 27.54 -11.45 5.02
N MET A 51 27.13 -11.36 3.74
CA MET A 51 27.99 -10.89 2.65
C MET A 51 28.24 -9.37 2.67
N ALA A 52 27.46 -8.60 3.44
CA ALA A 52 27.58 -7.15 3.54
C ALA A 52 28.50 -6.68 4.69
N ALA A 53 29.24 -7.59 5.34
CA ALA A 53 30.09 -7.29 6.49
C ALA A 53 31.17 -6.21 6.23
N LYS A 54 31.55 -5.99 4.96
CA LYS A 54 32.54 -4.97 4.55
C LYS A 54 31.90 -3.79 3.81
N LEU A 55 30.58 -3.65 3.85
CA LEU A 55 29.88 -2.56 3.18
C LEU A 55 30.21 -1.23 3.88
N SER A 56 30.61 -0.22 3.11
CA SER A 56 30.97 1.08 3.69
C SER A 56 29.75 1.81 4.26
N GLN A 57 29.97 2.61 5.30
CA GLN A 57 28.91 3.35 6.00
C GLN A 57 28.05 4.19 5.04
N LYS A 58 28.68 4.82 4.02
CA LYS A 58 27.99 5.59 2.97
C LYS A 58 26.83 4.82 2.32
N TRP A 59 27.01 3.54 2.00
CA TRP A 59 25.98 2.74 1.34
C TRP A 59 24.91 2.27 2.31
N ILE A 60 25.27 2.01 3.56
CA ILE A 60 24.32 1.70 4.64
C ILE A 60 23.41 2.89 4.89
N ASP A 61 23.97 4.10 4.97
CA ASP A 61 23.22 5.34 5.18
C ASP A 61 22.28 5.61 4.00
N LEU A 62 22.76 5.46 2.75
CA LEU A 62 21.94 5.60 1.55
C LEU A 62 20.79 4.58 1.55
N PHE A 63 21.07 3.32 1.90
CA PHE A 63 20.06 2.27 1.96
C PHE A 63 18.96 2.64 2.98
N ASN A 64 19.35 3.00 4.19
CA ASN A 64 18.41 3.32 5.27
C ASN A 64 17.61 4.59 4.97
N ALA A 65 18.25 5.63 4.43
CA ALA A 65 17.58 6.85 4.02
C ALA A 65 16.55 6.57 2.91
N THR A 66 16.93 5.80 1.89
CA THR A 66 16.04 5.42 0.78
C THR A 66 14.89 4.55 1.27
N ARG A 67 15.15 3.58 2.15
CA ARG A 67 14.13 2.72 2.77
C ARG A 67 13.11 3.54 3.55
N LYS A 68 13.60 4.45 4.39
CA LYS A 68 12.76 5.35 5.18
C LYS A 68 11.93 6.25 4.27
N ARG A 69 12.52 6.76 3.20
CA ARG A 69 11.82 7.58 2.20
C ARG A 69 10.69 6.78 1.53
N PHE A 70 11.01 5.60 1.00
CA PHE A 70 10.05 4.69 0.36
C PHE A 70 8.86 4.34 1.27
N GLN A 71 9.10 4.11 2.56
CA GLN A 71 8.05 3.80 3.52
C GLN A 71 7.16 5.00 3.88
N ASN A 72 7.69 6.23 3.82
CA ASN A 72 6.97 7.44 4.27
C ASN A 72 6.34 8.22 3.11
N GLU A 73 6.90 8.16 1.90
CA GLU A 73 6.42 8.89 0.71
C GLU A 73 5.31 8.12 -0.03
N ILE A 74 4.26 7.76 0.69
CA ILE A 74 3.07 7.14 0.09
C ILE A 74 2.32 8.13 -0.82
N ALA A 75 2.50 9.44 -0.59
CA ALA A 75 1.78 10.51 -1.28
C ALA A 75 2.06 10.57 -2.79
N ASP A 76 3.25 10.17 -3.23
CA ASP A 76 3.63 10.17 -4.66
C ASP A 76 3.02 9.00 -5.43
N ILE A 77 2.51 7.99 -4.73
CA ILE A 77 1.88 6.82 -5.34
C ILE A 77 0.44 7.19 -5.71
N PRO A 78 0.06 7.27 -7.01
CA PRO A 78 -1.27 7.75 -7.40
C PRO A 78 -2.39 6.90 -6.82
N ILE A 79 -2.19 5.57 -6.73
CA ILE A 79 -3.19 4.66 -6.15
C ILE A 79 -3.44 4.92 -4.65
N ALA A 80 -2.55 5.61 -3.93
CA ALA A 80 -2.80 6.02 -2.55
C ALA A 80 -3.81 7.18 -2.48
N ASN A 81 -3.94 7.99 -3.53
CA ASN A 81 -4.83 9.14 -3.59
C ASN A 81 -6.27 8.73 -3.93
N LYS A 82 -7.23 9.18 -3.12
CA LYS A 82 -8.67 8.91 -3.31
C LYS A 82 -9.20 9.38 -4.65
N ALA A 83 -8.87 10.60 -5.06
CA ALA A 83 -9.35 11.18 -6.32
C ALA A 83 -8.87 10.39 -7.54
N TYR A 84 -7.64 9.85 -7.49
CA TYR A 84 -7.12 9.02 -8.56
C TYR A 84 -7.87 7.68 -8.65
N ARG A 85 -8.04 6.97 -7.54
CA ARG A 85 -8.77 5.68 -7.52
C ARG A 85 -10.21 5.84 -8.03
N LEU A 86 -10.92 6.88 -7.61
CA LEU A 86 -12.27 7.17 -8.11
C LEU A 86 -12.31 7.40 -9.62
N ARG A 87 -11.35 8.15 -10.17
CA ARG A 87 -11.23 8.34 -11.63
C ARG A 87 -10.94 7.04 -12.38
N VAL A 88 -10.19 6.12 -11.77
CA VAL A 88 -9.94 4.80 -12.35
C VAL A 88 -11.22 3.97 -12.34
N LEU A 89 -11.93 3.92 -11.20
CA LEU A 89 -13.19 3.19 -11.05
C LEU A 89 -14.26 3.69 -12.02
N ASP A 90 -14.38 5.01 -12.21
CA ASP A 90 -15.32 5.63 -13.17
C ASP A 90 -15.06 5.16 -14.62
N ARG A 91 -13.80 5.18 -15.07
CA ARG A 91 -13.43 4.67 -16.40
C ARG A 91 -13.71 3.17 -16.54
N MET A 92 -13.42 2.39 -15.50
CA MET A 92 -13.69 0.95 -15.50
C MET A 92 -15.19 0.67 -15.56
N ALA A 93 -16.01 1.41 -14.81
CA ALA A 93 -17.46 1.27 -14.79
C ALA A 93 -18.07 1.62 -16.16
N THR A 94 -17.64 2.73 -16.76
CA THR A 94 -18.05 3.15 -18.11
C THR A 94 -17.71 2.08 -19.15
N ASN A 95 -16.52 1.48 -19.08
CA ASN A 95 -16.12 0.44 -20.02
C ASN A 95 -16.91 -0.87 -19.80
N ALA A 96 -17.11 -1.28 -18.55
CA ALA A 96 -17.93 -2.46 -18.22
C ALA A 96 -19.38 -2.29 -18.68
N GLU A 97 -19.94 -1.10 -18.53
CA GLU A 97 -21.30 -0.77 -18.96
C GLU A 97 -21.42 -0.79 -20.49
N LYS A 98 -20.45 -0.24 -21.23
CA LYS A 98 -20.40 -0.34 -22.70
C LYS A 98 -20.38 -1.80 -23.18
N MET A 99 -19.74 -2.69 -22.43
CA MET A 99 -19.72 -4.13 -22.70
C MET A 99 -20.99 -4.85 -22.24
N LYS A 100 -22.00 -4.13 -21.72
CA LYS A 100 -23.23 -4.65 -21.12
C LYS A 100 -22.98 -5.61 -19.94
N ASN A 101 -21.83 -5.48 -19.28
CA ASN A 101 -21.49 -6.24 -18.08
C ASN A 101 -21.97 -5.49 -16.83
N TYR A 102 -23.30 -5.43 -16.66
CA TYR A 102 -23.93 -4.68 -15.59
C TYR A 102 -23.58 -5.20 -14.19
N GLY A 103 -23.29 -6.50 -14.06
CA GLY A 103 -22.83 -7.09 -12.80
C GLY A 103 -21.51 -6.48 -12.34
N MET A 104 -20.51 -6.40 -13.24
CA MET A 104 -19.23 -5.75 -12.95
C MET A 104 -19.39 -4.25 -12.76
N THR A 105 -20.24 -3.58 -13.55
CA THR A 105 -20.54 -2.14 -13.39
C THR A 105 -21.07 -1.87 -11.98
N SER A 106 -22.02 -2.67 -11.49
CA SER A 106 -22.56 -2.52 -10.14
C SER A 106 -21.49 -2.67 -9.07
N GLN A 107 -20.58 -3.64 -9.21
CA GLN A 107 -19.48 -3.85 -8.26
C GLN A 107 -18.49 -2.68 -8.24
N LEU A 108 -18.18 -2.10 -9.41
CA LEU A 108 -17.28 -0.94 -9.51
C LEU A 108 -17.90 0.33 -8.91
N ILE A 109 -19.20 0.54 -9.13
CA ILE A 109 -19.96 1.64 -8.52
C ILE A 109 -20.02 1.46 -7.00
N GLU A 110 -20.27 0.25 -6.51
CA GLU A 110 -20.25 -0.06 -5.08
C GLU A 110 -18.88 0.22 -4.46
N GLN A 111 -17.80 -0.17 -5.15
CA GLN A 111 -16.44 0.10 -4.68
C GLN A 111 -16.16 1.61 -4.60
N ALA A 112 -16.61 2.39 -5.59
CA ALA A 112 -16.50 3.85 -5.56
C ALA A 112 -17.29 4.46 -4.40
N ALA A 113 -18.48 3.94 -4.12
CA ALA A 113 -19.30 4.36 -2.98
C ALA A 113 -18.63 4.05 -1.64
N LYS A 114 -18.02 2.87 -1.48
CA LYS A 114 -17.26 2.49 -0.27
C LYS A 114 -16.06 3.41 -0.04
N GLU A 115 -15.37 3.78 -1.10
CA GLU A 115 -14.23 4.70 -1.05
C GLU A 115 -14.65 6.14 -0.68
N MET A 116 -15.80 6.60 -1.16
CA MET A 116 -16.40 7.89 -0.76
C MET A 116 -16.96 7.87 0.66
N GLY A 117 -17.52 6.74 1.08
CA GLY A 117 -18.11 6.54 2.41
C GLY A 117 -17.10 6.33 3.54
N ASP A 118 -15.79 6.31 3.23
CA ASP A 118 -14.72 5.98 4.18
C ASP A 118 -14.90 4.60 4.84
N ALA A 119 -15.52 3.65 4.12
CA ALA A 119 -15.90 2.33 4.64
C ALA A 119 -14.70 1.48 5.10
N TYR A 120 -13.50 1.77 4.58
CA TYR A 120 -12.25 1.09 4.92
C TYR A 120 -11.38 1.88 5.91
N THR A 121 -11.96 2.86 6.61
CA THR A 121 -11.26 3.61 7.66
C THR A 121 -11.72 3.14 9.04
N ASN A 122 -10.85 3.24 10.04
CA ASN A 122 -11.19 2.95 11.45
C ASN A 122 -12.04 4.08 12.09
N ARG A 123 -12.78 4.86 11.29
CA ARG A 123 -13.59 5.99 11.77
C ARG A 123 -15.06 5.59 11.75
N GLN A 124 -15.71 5.64 12.91
CA GLN A 124 -17.15 5.44 13.01
C GLN A 124 -17.86 6.79 12.85
N LYS A 125 -18.72 6.91 11.84
CA LYS A 125 -19.69 8.02 11.78
C LYS A 125 -20.81 7.71 12.76
N VAL A 126 -20.91 8.51 13.82
CA VAL A 126 -22.00 8.43 14.79
C VAL A 126 -23.00 9.52 14.41
N GLU A 127 -24.16 9.13 13.92
CA GLU A 127 -25.31 10.02 13.77
C GLU A 127 -25.78 10.39 15.18
N HIS A 128 -25.70 11.66 15.56
CA HIS A 128 -26.21 12.14 16.86
C HIS A 128 -27.73 12.38 16.86
N THR A 129 -28.40 12.05 15.75
CA THR A 129 -29.82 12.28 15.54
C THR A 129 -30.54 10.94 15.55
N SER A 130 -31.52 10.80 16.45
CA SER A 130 -32.41 9.65 16.43
C SER A 130 -33.22 9.62 15.12
N PRO A 131 -33.75 8.46 14.67
CA PRO A 131 -34.62 8.39 13.48
C PRO A 131 -35.83 9.35 13.51
N ASP A 132 -36.21 9.81 14.70
CA ASP A 132 -37.29 10.77 14.96
C ASP A 132 -36.83 12.24 14.91
N GLY A 133 -35.59 12.54 14.52
CA GLY A 133 -35.04 13.90 14.41
C GLY A 133 -34.66 14.55 15.75
N SER A 134 -34.91 13.90 16.89
CA SER A 134 -34.57 14.42 18.21
C SER A 134 -33.11 14.12 18.60
N MET A 135 -32.50 15.08 19.32
CA MET A 135 -31.17 14.93 19.94
C MET A 135 -31.25 14.29 21.34
N THR A 136 -32.39 13.69 21.68
CA THR A 136 -32.63 13.08 22.99
C THR A 136 -32.18 11.62 22.96
N THR A 137 -31.38 11.21 23.95
CA THR A 137 -31.04 9.80 24.14
C THR A 137 -32.31 9.03 24.46
N LYS A 138 -32.71 8.06 23.63
CA LYS A 138 -33.87 7.21 23.93
C LYS A 138 -33.63 6.52 25.28
N PRO A 139 -34.56 6.61 26.25
CA PRO A 139 -34.40 5.91 27.51
C PRO A 139 -34.36 4.40 27.23
N THR A 140 -33.33 3.74 27.75
CA THR A 140 -33.23 2.27 27.68
C THR A 140 -34.36 1.68 28.53
N ILE A 141 -35.37 1.11 27.88
CA ILE A 141 -36.45 0.39 28.56
C ILE A 141 -35.94 -1.02 28.87
N ILE A 142 -35.71 -1.31 30.15
CA ILE A 142 -35.36 -2.65 30.63
C ILE A 142 -36.66 -3.34 31.04
N GLN A 143 -37.11 -4.32 30.28
CA GLN A 143 -38.17 -5.24 30.72
C GLN A 143 -37.56 -6.33 31.60
N LEU A 144 -37.86 -6.29 32.90
CA LEU A 144 -37.54 -7.39 33.80
C LEU A 144 -38.57 -8.50 33.59
N LEU A 145 -38.13 -9.62 33.00
CA LEU A 145 -38.93 -10.83 32.93
C LEU A 145 -38.75 -11.60 34.25
N PRO A 146 -39.83 -12.05 34.90
CA PRO A 146 -39.72 -12.93 36.06
C PRO A 146 -39.05 -14.24 35.62
N VAL A 147 -38.01 -14.64 36.34
CA VAL A 147 -37.39 -15.95 36.19
C VAL A 147 -38.29 -16.95 36.89
N GLU A 148 -38.86 -17.90 36.14
CA GLU A 148 -39.63 -18.98 36.76
C GLU A 148 -38.71 -19.80 37.70
N PRO A 149 -39.17 -20.13 38.92
CA PRO A 149 -38.37 -20.92 39.85
C PRO A 149 -38.14 -22.30 39.24
N LYS A 150 -36.87 -22.70 39.12
CA LYS A 150 -36.51 -24.09 38.77
C LYS A 150 -37.08 -25.01 39.87
N ALA A 151 -37.94 -25.94 39.46
CA ALA A 151 -38.36 -27.09 40.26
C ALA A 151 -37.19 -28.05 40.49
#